data_AF-A0A960UFW2-F1
#
_entry.id   AF-A0A960UFW2-F1
#
_cell.length_a   1.000
_cell.length_b   1.000
_cell.length_c   1.000
_cell.angle_alpha   90.00
_cell.angle_beta   90.00
_cell.angle_gamma   90.00
#
_symmetry.space_group_name_H-M   'P 1'
#
loop_
_entity.id
_entity.type
_entity.pdbx_description
1 polymer ?
#
loop_
_entity_poly.entity_id
_entity_poly.type
_entity_poly.pdbx_seq_one_letter_code
_entity_poly.pdbx_strand_id
1 'polypeptide(L)'
;MGSVDYLMTETSNEAYMAKFTPEQLEYYNGFPAWAVSTWAIAVWGGLLGSVLLLLARRLATPVFLVSLIAMIITTIYSYGFTNGLEAMGGVGPAMFSLVIFVICVLLWLYARAMGRRGVLA
;
A
#
# COMPACT_ATOMS: atom_id res chain seq x y z
N MET A 1 7.61 -3.41 5.50
CA MET A 1 8.13 -3.59 4.13
C MET A 1 7.58 -2.53 3.20
N GLY A 2 6.27 -2.42 2.96
CA GLY A 2 5.71 -1.42 2.03
C GLY A 2 6.07 0.04 2.32
N SER A 3 6.16 0.48 3.58
CA SER A 3 6.59 1.85 3.93
C SER A 3 8.05 2.15 3.64
N VAL A 4 8.91 1.13 3.78
CA VAL A 4 10.33 1.24 3.44
C VAL A 4 10.48 1.26 1.93
N ASP A 5 9.74 0.40 1.23
CA ASP A 5 9.70 0.35 -0.23
C ASP A 5 9.33 1.71 -0.83
N TYR A 6 8.19 2.28 -0.40
CA TYR A 6 7.76 3.63 -0.77
C TYR A 6 8.84 4.67 -0.52
N LEU A 7 9.40 4.70 0.70
CA LEU A 7 10.40 5.71 1.07
C LEU A 7 11.64 5.61 0.20
N MET A 8 12.14 4.40 -0.07
CA MET A 8 13.34 4.19 -0.87
C MET A 8 13.13 4.55 -2.34
N THR A 9 11.93 4.30 -2.88
CA THR A 9 11.54 4.69 -4.24
C THR A 9 11.41 6.21 -4.38
N GLU A 10 10.68 6.87 -3.49
CA GLU A 10 10.44 8.32 -3.57
C GLU A 10 11.68 9.15 -3.23
N THR A 11 12.58 8.63 -2.41
CA THR A 11 13.89 9.27 -2.15
C THR A 11 14.94 8.91 -3.20
N SER A 12 14.57 8.14 -4.23
CA SER A 12 15.45 7.67 -5.30
C SER A 12 16.76 7.08 -4.76
N ASN A 13 16.67 6.28 -3.70
CA ASN A 13 17.84 5.74 -3.02
C ASN A 13 18.69 4.90 -3.99
N GLU A 14 19.94 5.30 -4.23
CA GLU A 14 20.78 4.70 -5.27
C GLU A 14 20.95 3.18 -5.13
N ALA A 15 21.23 2.70 -3.92
CA ALA A 15 21.45 1.27 -3.66
C ALA A 15 20.18 0.42 -3.81
N TYR A 16 19.01 1.03 -3.61
CA TYR A 16 17.73 0.37 -3.78
C TYR A 16 17.25 0.45 -5.24
N MET A 17 17.42 1.60 -5.90
CA MET A 17 17.10 1.82 -7.32
C MET A 17 17.98 1.01 -8.26
N ALA A 18 19.24 0.75 -7.91
CA ALA A 18 20.15 -0.11 -8.68
C ALA A 18 19.68 -1.56 -8.86
N LYS A 19 18.63 -1.97 -8.13
CA LYS A 19 18.03 -3.31 -8.24
C LYS A 19 16.98 -3.41 -9.36
N PHE A 20 16.55 -2.28 -9.91
CA PHE A 20 15.51 -2.22 -10.93
C PHE A 20 16.12 -2.12 -12.33
N THR A 21 15.42 -2.69 -13.33
CA THR A 21 15.79 -2.53 -14.74
C THR A 21 15.47 -1.11 -15.22
N PRO A 22 16.05 -0.65 -16.34
CA PRO A 22 15.70 0.64 -16.92
C PRO A 22 14.20 0.80 -17.19
N GLU A 23 13.51 -0.25 -17.65
CA GLU A 23 12.06 -0.19 -17.89
C GLU A 23 11.27 -0.02 -16.57
N GLN A 24 11.71 -0.67 -15.50
CA GLN A 24 11.10 -0.52 -14.18
C GLN A 24 11.29 0.89 -13.61
N LEU A 25 12.49 1.47 -13.78
CA LEU A 25 12.76 2.85 -13.37
C LEU A 25 11.91 3.86 -14.14
N GLU A 26 11.75 3.68 -15.45
CA GLU A 26 10.88 4.53 -16.27
C GLU A 26 9.41 4.43 -15.84
N TYR A 27 8.95 3.23 -15.50
CA TYR A 27 7.61 3.02 -14.93
C TYR A 27 7.40 3.80 -13.63
N TYR A 28 8.34 3.70 -12.67
CA TYR A 28 8.23 4.43 -11.39
C TYR A 28 8.32 5.95 -11.57
N ASN A 29 9.22 6.42 -12.44
CA ASN A 29 9.37 7.86 -12.72
C ASN A 29 8.17 8.42 -13.52
N GLY A 30 7.40 7.57 -14.20
CA GLY A 30 6.21 7.95 -14.95
C GLY A 30 4.96 8.16 -14.09
N PHE A 31 5.02 7.95 -12.78
CA PHE A 31 3.84 8.04 -11.93
C PHE A 31 3.34 9.49 -11.77
N PRO A 32 2.07 9.79 -12.06
CA PRO A 32 1.49 11.09 -11.79
C PRO A 32 1.36 11.30 -10.28
N ALA A 33 1.45 12.56 -9.84
CA ALA A 33 1.44 12.91 -8.41
C ALA A 33 0.23 12.37 -7.64
N TRP A 34 -0.93 12.22 -8.29
CA TRP A 34 -2.12 11.65 -7.66
C TRP A 34 -1.97 10.14 -7.38
N ALA A 35 -1.30 9.39 -8.26
CA ALA A 35 -1.07 7.95 -8.09
C ALA A 35 -0.06 7.70 -6.96
N VAL A 36 1.01 8.51 -6.93
CA VAL A 36 1.99 8.53 -5.82
C VAL A 36 1.29 8.82 -4.49
N SER A 37 0.40 9.83 -4.46
CA SER A 37 -0.36 10.18 -3.26
C SER A 37 -1.26 9.03 -2.78
N THR A 38 -1.96 8.34 -3.69
CA THR A 38 -2.78 7.18 -3.32
C THR A 38 -1.95 6.01 -2.81
N TRP A 39 -0.77 5.79 -3.39
CA TRP A 39 0.16 4.76 -2.91
C TRP A 39 0.69 5.09 -1.52
N ALA A 40 1.06 6.36 -1.28
CA ALA A 40 1.48 6.85 0.02
C ALA A 40 0.38 6.61 1.09
N ILE A 41 -0.87 6.98 0.79
CA ILE A 41 -2.00 6.81 1.70
C ILE A 41 -2.26 5.32 1.98
N ALA A 42 -2.16 4.46 0.96
CA ALA A 42 -2.34 3.02 1.14
C ALA A 42 -1.32 2.46 2.15
N VAL A 43 -0.05 2.80 1.96
CA VAL A 43 1.08 2.29 2.74
C VAL A 43 1.14 2.89 4.15
N TRP A 44 1.13 4.21 4.26
CA TRP A 44 1.22 4.91 5.55
C TRP A 44 -0.07 4.79 6.35
N GLY A 45 -1.22 4.74 5.69
CA GLY A 45 -2.51 4.46 6.34
C GLY A 45 -2.55 3.06 6.95
N GLY A 46 -1.96 2.05 6.30
CA GLY A 46 -1.85 0.70 6.85
C GLY A 46 -0.96 0.65 8.10
N LEU A 47 0.17 1.37 8.08
CA LEU A 47 1.06 1.49 9.23
C LEU A 47 0.37 2.23 10.39
N LEU A 48 -0.21 3.40 10.12
CA LEU A 48 -0.92 4.21 11.12
C LEU A 48 -2.11 3.44 11.72
N GLY A 49 -2.89 2.75 10.88
CA GLY A 49 -4.00 1.90 11.33
C GLY A 49 -3.52 0.78 12.26
N SER A 50 -2.38 0.16 11.95
CA SER A 50 -1.78 -0.89 12.79
C SER A 50 -1.32 -0.34 14.15
N VAL A 51 -0.68 0.83 14.16
CA VAL A 51 -0.30 1.52 15.41
C VAL A 51 -1.53 1.87 16.24
N LEU A 52 -2.58 2.43 15.62
CA LEU A 52 -3.82 2.78 16.32
C LEU A 52 -4.54 1.55 16.88
N LEU A 53 -4.49 0.43 16.16
CA LEU A 53 -5.05 -0.85 16.62
C LEU A 53 -4.31 -1.35 17.86
N LEU A 54 -2.98 -1.29 17.89
CA LEU A 54 -2.17 -1.64 19.05
C LEU A 54 -2.43 -0.72 20.24
N LEU A 55 -2.69 0.57 19.99
CA LEU A 55 -3.11 1.54 20.99
C LEU A 55 -4.59 1.43 21.37
N ALA A 56 -5.29 0.41 20.88
CA ALA A 56 -6.71 0.14 21.12
C ALA A 56 -7.61 1.35 20.85
N ARG A 57 -7.33 2.15 19.80
CA ARG A 57 -8.11 3.34 19.45
C ARG A 57 -9.19 3.02 18.43
N ARG A 58 -10.40 3.56 18.62
CA ARG A 58 -11.51 3.45 17.65
C ARG A 58 -11.19 4.03 16.26
N LEU A 59 -10.23 4.96 16.18
CA LEU A 59 -9.77 5.53 14.92
C LEU A 59 -9.05 4.53 14.01
N ALA A 60 -8.64 3.35 14.51
CA ALA A 60 -8.02 2.32 13.67
C ALA A 60 -8.94 1.89 12.52
N THR A 61 -10.24 1.75 12.76
CA THR A 61 -11.20 1.29 11.75
C THR A 61 -11.33 2.24 10.53
N PRO A 62 -11.59 3.55 10.69
CA PRO A 62 -11.65 4.46 9.55
C PRO A 62 -10.29 4.62 8.85
N VAL A 63 -9.18 4.60 9.58
CA VAL A 63 -7.83 4.71 8.98
C VAL A 63 -7.52 3.49 8.11
N PHE A 64 -7.83 2.27 8.57
CA PHE A 64 -7.70 1.08 7.74
C PHE A 64 -8.63 1.11 6.52
N LEU A 65 -9.83 1.66 6.64
CA LEU A 65 -10.75 1.79 5.51
C LEU A 65 -10.19 2.72 4.44
N VAL A 66 -9.65 3.88 4.84
CA VAL A 66 -9.03 4.83 3.90
C VAL A 66 -7.80 4.21 3.22
N SER A 67 -6.95 3.52 3.99
CA SER A 67 -5.82 2.76 3.44
C SER A 67 -6.26 1.71 2.42
N LEU A 68 -7.32 0.96 2.71
CA LEU A 68 -7.85 -0.06 1.80
C LEU A 68 -8.41 0.56 0.52
N ILE A 69 -9.14 1.67 0.60
CA ILE A 69 -9.64 2.39 -0.58
C ILE A 69 -8.48 2.88 -1.44
N ALA A 70 -7.46 3.48 -0.83
CA ALA A 70 -6.28 3.96 -1.55
C ALA A 70 -5.50 2.81 -2.20
N MET A 71 -5.42 1.65 -1.55
CA MET A 71 -4.82 0.43 -2.11
C MET A 71 -5.60 -0.05 -3.36
N ILE A 72 -6.93 -0.01 -3.32
CA ILE A 72 -7.77 -0.37 -4.48
C ILE A 72 -7.50 0.60 -5.63
N ILE A 73 -7.47 1.90 -5.38
CA ILE A 73 -7.18 2.91 -6.41
C ILE A 73 -5.78 2.70 -7.01
N THR A 74 -4.78 2.45 -6.17
CA THR A 74 -3.40 2.18 -6.60
C THR A 74 -3.32 0.91 -7.45
N THR A 75 -4.08 -0.12 -7.08
CA THR A 75 -4.14 -1.40 -7.82
C THR A 75 -4.81 -1.21 -9.17
N ILE A 76 -5.93 -0.48 -9.23
CA ILE A 76 -6.63 -0.16 -10.48
C ILE A 76 -5.72 0.65 -11.41
N TYR A 77 -4.98 1.63 -10.88
CA TYR A 77 -4.01 2.37 -11.67
C TYR A 77 -2.92 1.43 -12.24
N SER A 78 -2.28 0.65 -11.35
CA SER A 78 -1.13 -0.19 -11.69
C SER A 78 -1.44 -1.32 -12.69
N TYR A 79 -2.64 -1.90 -12.65
CA TYR A 79 -3.00 -3.04 -13.51
C TYR A 79 -4.07 -2.71 -14.56
N GLY A 80 -4.86 -1.65 -14.37
CA GLY A 80 -5.96 -1.28 -15.27
C GLY A 80 -5.60 -0.14 -16.23
N PHE A 81 -4.73 0.78 -15.83
CA PHE A 81 -4.31 1.92 -16.65
C PHE A 81 -2.87 1.81 -17.15
N THR A 82 -2.03 1.08 -16.44
CA THR A 82 -0.65 0.82 -16.83
C THR A 82 -0.44 -0.67 -17.09
N ASN A 83 0.46 -1.05 -18.02
CA ASN A 83 0.92 -2.44 -18.19
C ASN A 83 1.84 -2.86 -17.03
N GLY A 84 1.46 -2.60 -15.77
CA GLY A 84 2.29 -2.85 -14.60
C GLY A 84 2.67 -4.33 -14.44
N LEU A 85 1.87 -5.26 -14.97
CA LEU A 85 2.20 -6.68 -15.00
C LEU A 85 3.42 -6.98 -15.88
N GLU A 86 3.55 -6.31 -17.03
CA GLU A 86 4.69 -6.47 -17.94
C GLU A 86 5.87 -5.62 -17.49
N ALA A 87 5.62 -4.36 -17.09
CA ALA A 87 6.64 -3.42 -16.65
C ALA A 87 7.35 -3.85 -15.36
N MET A 88 6.67 -4.53 -14.45
CA MET A 88 7.25 -5.00 -13.19
C MET A 88 7.88 -6.41 -13.29
N GLY A 89 7.87 -7.05 -14.46
CA GLY A 89 8.52 -8.36 -14.65
C GLY A 89 7.66 -9.58 -14.30
N GLY A 90 6.34 -9.48 -14.44
CA GLY A 90 5.42 -10.63 -14.43
C GLY A 90 4.56 -10.77 -13.16
N VAL A 91 4.16 -12.02 -12.86
CA VAL A 91 3.13 -12.35 -11.86
C VAL A 91 3.60 -12.14 -10.41
N GLY A 92 4.91 -12.10 -10.16
CA GLY A 92 5.49 -11.98 -8.81
C GLY A 92 5.06 -10.72 -8.04
N PRO A 93 5.29 -9.50 -8.58
CA PRO A 93 4.85 -8.24 -7.96
C PRO A 93 3.32 -8.16 -7.77
N ALA A 94 2.56 -8.76 -8.70
CA ALA A 94 1.10 -8.86 -8.60
C ALA A 94 0.66 -9.74 -7.43
N MET A 95 1.29 -10.89 -7.23
CA MET A 95 1.03 -11.75 -6.07
C MET A 95 1.39 -11.05 -4.76
N PHE A 96 2.51 -10.32 -4.71
CA PHE A 96 2.89 -9.56 -3.52
C PHE A 96 1.86 -8.49 -3.17
N SER A 97 1.41 -7.73 -4.18
CA SER A 97 0.33 -6.74 -4.04
C SER A 97 -0.98 -7.37 -3.55
N LEU A 98 -1.33 -8.55 -4.08
CA LEU A 98 -2.52 -9.30 -3.67
C LEU A 98 -2.43 -9.75 -2.21
N VAL A 99 -1.28 -10.25 -1.77
CA VAL A 99 -1.07 -10.64 -0.36
C VAL A 99 -1.24 -9.45 0.57
N ILE A 100 -0.67 -8.29 0.22
CA ILE A 100 -0.86 -7.05 0.99
C ILE A 100 -2.34 -6.68 1.04
N PHE A 101 -3.04 -6.73 -0.09
CA PHE A 101 -4.46 -6.44 -0.15
C PHE A 101 -5.28 -7.34 0.80
N VAL A 102 -5.04 -8.65 0.77
CA VAL A 102 -5.70 -9.61 1.67
C VAL A 102 -5.41 -9.29 3.13
N ILE A 103 -4.15 -9.00 3.48
CA ILE A 103 -3.77 -8.63 4.86
C ILE A 103 -4.48 -7.34 5.29
N CYS A 104 -4.55 -6.32 4.44
CA CYS A 104 -5.26 -5.07 4.72
C CYS A 104 -6.76 -5.31 4.99
N VAL A 105 -7.40 -6.17 4.19
CA VAL A 105 -8.81 -6.54 4.39
C VAL A 105 -8.99 -7.26 5.74
N LEU A 106 -8.13 -8.23 6.06
CA LEU A 106 -8.18 -8.96 7.33
C LEU A 106 -7.98 -8.05 8.54
N LEU A 107 -7.02 -7.13 8.48
CA LEU A 107 -6.77 -6.14 9.53
C LEU A 107 -7.95 -5.19 9.72
N TRP A 108 -8.56 -4.73 8.63
CA TRP A 108 -9.77 -3.90 8.70
C TRP A 108 -10.94 -4.65 9.35
N LEU A 109 -11.18 -5.90 8.95
CA LEU A 109 -12.21 -6.75 9.55
C LEU A 109 -11.95 -7.01 11.04
N TYR A 110 -10.69 -7.25 11.41
CA TYR A 110 -10.29 -7.44 12.80
C TYR A 110 -10.49 -6.17 13.63
N ALA A 111 -10.03 -5.01 13.14
CA ALA A 111 -10.24 -3.73 13.81
C ALA A 111 -11.73 -3.43 14.00
N ARG A 112 -12.56 -3.72 12.98
CA ARG A 112 -14.02 -3.58 13.06
C ARG A 112 -14.63 -4.53 14.09
N ALA A 113 -14.16 -5.77 14.17
CA ALA A 113 -14.63 -6.74 15.17
C ALA A 113 -14.28 -6.31 16.60
N MET A 114 -13.05 -5.81 16.83
CA MET A 114 -12.61 -5.30 18.13
C MET A 114 -13.35 -4.03 18.55
N GLY A 115 -13.66 -3.14 17.60
CA GLY A 115 -14.51 -1.99 17.85
C GLY A 115 -15.93 -2.37 18.28
N ARG A 116 -16.53 -3.39 17.65
CA ARG A 116 -17.86 -3.90 18.03
C ARG A 116 -17.87 -4.62 19.37
N ARG A 117 -16.74 -5.20 19.79
CA ARG A 117 -16.58 -5.85 21.10
C ARG A 117 -16.31 -4.86 22.24
N GLY A 118 -16.22 -3.56 21.95
CA GLY A 118 -15.95 -2.52 22.96
C GLY A 118 -14.52 -2.51 23.49
N VAL A 119 -13.60 -3.25 22.86
CA VAL A 119 -12.18 -3.32 23.26
C VAL A 119 -11.41 -2.09 22.80
N LEU A 120 -11.92 -1.38 21.78
CA LEU A 120 -11.36 -0.13 21.31
C LEU A 120 -11.98 1.05 22.09
N ALA A 121 -11.13 1.84 22.73
CA ALA A 121 -11.44 3.07 23.45
C ALA A 121 -11.81 4.22 22.49
#